data_AF-A0A0P0YBF2-F1
#
_entry.id   AF-A0A0P0YBF2-F1
#
_cell.length_a   1.000
_cell.length_b   1.000
_cell.length_c   1.000
_cell.angle_alpha   90.00
_cell.angle_beta   90.00
_cell.angle_gamma   90.00
#
_symmetry.space_group_name_H-M   'P 1'
#
loop_
_entity.id
_entity.type
_entity.pdbx_description
1 polymer ?
#
loop_
_entity_poly.entity_id
_entity_poly.type
_entity_poly.pdbx_seq_one_letter_code
_entity_poly.pdbx_strand_id
1 'polypeptide(L)'
;LVQRLKSGWKEMPSIQKALPPELADNVIRLYRECLRRARFIGHQKHNTGLIVSMVREQFKKNMHETDPEKIQKMKDDAARGLINHILYESEKMTGRKFSS
;
A
#
# COMPACT_ATOMS: atom_id res chain seq x y z
N LEU A 1 -22.04 -4.46 -3.43
CA LEU A 1 -20.56 -4.60 -3.29
C LEU A 1 -19.92 -3.47 -2.48
N VAL A 2 -20.15 -2.19 -2.84
CA VAL A 2 -19.50 -1.03 -2.18
C VAL A 2 -19.77 -0.94 -0.67
N GLN A 3 -21.01 -1.15 -0.21
CA GLN A 3 -21.34 -1.17 1.23
C GLN A 3 -20.70 -2.34 1.98
N ARG A 4 -20.68 -3.54 1.37
CA ARG A 4 -20.07 -4.75 1.95
C ARG A 4 -18.55 -4.66 2.03
N LEU A 5 -17.93 -3.94 1.07
CA LEU A 5 -16.56 -3.49 1.20
C LEU A 5 -16.47 -2.51 2.38
N LYS A 6 -17.17 -1.36 2.37
CA LYS A 6 -17.07 -0.37 3.47
C LYS A 6 -17.26 -0.93 4.90
N SER A 7 -18.19 -1.86 5.12
CA SER A 7 -18.44 -2.43 6.45
C SER A 7 -17.32 -3.36 6.93
N GLY A 8 -16.72 -4.14 6.03
CA GLY A 8 -15.62 -5.05 6.37
C GLY A 8 -14.31 -4.34 6.73
N TRP A 9 -14.14 -3.07 6.33
CA TRP A 9 -12.86 -2.37 6.49
C TRP A 9 -12.65 -1.81 7.91
N LYS A 10 -13.74 -1.51 8.63
CA LYS A 10 -13.65 -0.99 10.01
C LYS A 10 -13.14 -2.04 10.99
N GLU A 11 -13.31 -3.33 10.69
CA GLU A 11 -12.90 -4.44 11.56
C GLU A 11 -11.69 -5.23 11.06
N MET A 12 -11.05 -4.84 9.95
CA MET A 12 -9.84 -5.55 9.53
C MET A 12 -8.73 -5.33 10.58
N PRO A 13 -8.14 -6.39 11.15
CA PRO A 13 -6.99 -6.22 12.03
C PRO A 13 -5.89 -5.46 11.29
N SER A 14 -5.07 -4.72 12.05
CA SER A 14 -3.95 -3.99 11.44
C SER A 14 -3.10 -4.95 10.62
N ILE A 15 -2.95 -4.64 9.33
CA ILE A 15 -2.18 -5.46 8.41
C ILE A 15 -0.67 -5.23 8.58
N GLN A 16 -0.26 -4.24 9.39
CA GLN A 16 1.15 -4.01 9.68
C GLN A 16 1.87 -5.28 10.16
N LYS A 17 1.17 -6.19 10.85
CA LYS A 17 1.72 -7.51 11.23
C LYS A 17 2.06 -8.42 10.05
N ALA A 18 1.43 -8.22 8.89
CA ALA A 18 1.72 -8.96 7.66
C ALA A 18 2.84 -8.32 6.83
N LEU A 19 3.17 -7.04 7.09
CA LEU A 19 4.42 -6.47 6.59
C LEU A 19 5.58 -6.93 7.46
N PRO A 20 6.79 -7.04 6.89
CA PRO A 20 7.99 -7.14 7.69
C PRO A 20 8.04 -5.97 8.70
N PRO A 21 8.44 -6.22 9.97
CA PRO A 21 8.44 -5.22 11.04
C PRO A 21 9.25 -3.98 10.64
N GLU A 22 10.31 -4.16 9.84
CA GLU A 22 11.10 -3.05 9.32
C GLU A 22 10.29 -2.05 8.49
N LEU A 23 9.20 -2.46 7.83
CA LEU A 23 8.31 -1.58 7.07
C LEU A 23 7.13 -1.09 7.91
N ALA A 24 6.62 -1.93 8.81
CA ALA A 24 5.47 -1.63 9.66
C ALA A 24 5.75 -0.47 10.64
N ASP A 25 6.92 -0.49 11.27
CA ASP A 25 7.21 0.39 12.40
C ASP A 25 7.62 1.81 11.98
N ASN A 26 8.03 2.00 10.73
CA ASN A 26 8.58 3.27 10.26
C ASN A 26 7.90 3.78 8.97
N VAL A 27 7.17 4.89 9.10
CA VAL A 27 6.46 5.56 7.99
C VAL A 27 7.42 5.96 6.85
N ILE A 28 8.67 6.33 7.15
CA ILE A 28 9.67 6.69 6.14
C ILE A 28 10.05 5.45 5.31
N ARG A 29 10.19 4.28 5.95
CA ARG A 29 10.49 3.03 5.23
C ARG A 29 9.30 2.59 4.37
N LEU A 30 8.09 2.67 4.91
CA LEU A 30 6.85 2.45 4.15
C LEU A 30 6.77 3.37 2.93
N TYR A 31 7.04 4.67 3.09
CA TYR A 31 7.08 5.64 2.00
C TYR A 31 8.11 5.30 0.92
N ARG A 32 9.35 4.97 1.33
CA ARG A 32 10.41 4.57 0.39
C ARG A 32 10.05 3.32 -0.39
N GLU A 33 9.39 2.37 0.27
CA GLU A 33 8.93 1.14 -0.35
C GLU A 33 7.77 1.39 -1.34
N CYS A 34 6.79 2.22 -0.97
CA CYS A 34 5.76 2.70 -1.88
C CYS A 34 6.37 3.37 -3.12
N LEU A 35 7.39 4.20 -2.96
CA LEU A 35 8.10 4.83 -4.07
C LEU A 35 8.87 3.83 -4.94
N ARG A 36 9.56 2.85 -4.33
CA ARG A 36 10.26 1.78 -5.05
C ARG A 36 9.29 0.99 -5.91
N ARG A 37 8.14 0.64 -5.34
CA ARG A 37 7.08 -0.09 -6.04
C ARG A 37 6.42 0.74 -7.13
N ALA A 38 6.06 1.99 -6.85
CA ALA A 38 5.51 2.92 -7.83
C ALA A 38 6.42 3.10 -9.05
N ARG A 39 7.75 3.20 -8.85
CA ARG A 39 8.71 3.26 -9.96
C ARG A 39 8.69 1.99 -10.80
N PHE A 40 8.68 0.83 -10.16
CA PHE A 40 8.60 -0.46 -10.86
C PHE A 40 7.31 -0.57 -11.68
N ILE A 41 6.15 -0.29 -11.07
CA ILE A 41 4.84 -0.34 -11.74
C ILE A 41 4.80 0.63 -12.92
N GLY A 42 5.22 1.87 -12.68
CA GLY A 42 5.18 2.92 -13.68
C GLY A 42 6.13 2.64 -14.84
N HIS A 43 7.29 2.02 -14.59
CA HIS A 43 8.20 1.57 -15.63
C HIS A 43 7.52 0.54 -16.55
N GLN A 44 6.84 -0.45 -15.97
CA GLN A 44 6.10 -1.48 -16.72
C GLN A 44 4.90 -0.93 -17.52
N LYS A 45 4.43 0.28 -17.20
CA LYS A 45 3.26 0.93 -17.83
C LYS A 45 3.60 2.21 -18.58
N HIS A 46 4.89 2.52 -18.75
CA HIS A 46 5.39 3.77 -19.34
C HIS A 46 4.83 5.06 -18.70
N ASN A 47 4.44 5.00 -17.41
CA ASN A 47 3.77 6.08 -16.67
C ASN A 47 4.43 6.38 -15.31
N THR A 48 5.74 6.16 -15.19
CA THR A 48 6.52 6.33 -13.95
C THR A 48 6.29 7.67 -13.26
N GLY A 49 6.34 8.77 -13.99
CA GLY A 49 6.18 10.10 -13.42
C GLY A 49 4.86 10.28 -12.69
N LEU A 50 3.76 9.85 -13.34
CA LEU A 50 2.40 9.95 -12.79
C LEU A 50 2.20 9.08 -11.55
N ILE A 51 2.60 7.80 -11.60
CA ILE A 51 2.38 6.90 -10.45
C ILE A 51 3.23 7.35 -9.25
N VAL A 52 4.46 7.81 -9.51
CA VAL A 52 5.34 8.33 -8.44
C VAL A 52 4.79 9.65 -7.87
N SER A 53 4.24 10.55 -8.69
CA SER A 53 3.66 11.81 -8.19
C SER A 53 2.45 11.54 -7.30
N MET A 54 1.58 10.59 -7.67
CA MET A 54 0.43 10.20 -6.86
C MET A 54 0.84 9.72 -5.46
N VAL A 55 1.88 8.88 -5.35
CA VAL A 55 2.40 8.44 -4.05
C VAL A 55 2.95 9.63 -3.26
N ARG A 56 3.75 10.50 -3.90
CA ARG A 56 4.30 11.68 -3.24
C ARG A 56 3.22 12.63 -2.72
N GLU A 57 2.21 12.91 -3.53
CA GLU A 57 1.10 13.80 -3.17
C GLU A 57 0.30 13.24 -2.00
N GLN A 58 0.02 11.94 -1.99
CA GLN A 58 -0.71 11.30 -0.90
C GLN A 58 0.04 11.37 0.44
N PHE A 59 1.37 11.19 0.44
CA PHE A 59 2.17 11.35 1.66
C PHE A 59 2.31 12.83 2.05
N LYS A 60 2.52 13.72 1.07
CA LYS A 60 2.67 15.16 1.31
C LYS A 60 1.41 15.78 1.92
N LYS A 61 0.22 15.44 1.43
CA LYS A 61 -1.05 16.02 1.95
C LYS A 61 -1.33 15.64 3.40
N ASN A 62 -0.82 14.49 3.84
CA ASN A 62 -1.03 13.95 5.19
C ASN A 62 0.22 14.10 6.08
N MET A 63 1.23 14.87 5.64
CA MET A 63 2.50 15.02 6.34
C MET A 63 2.37 15.61 7.74
N HIS A 64 1.31 16.38 7.98
CA HIS A 64 1.00 17.01 9.26
C HIS A 64 -0.22 16.39 9.95
N GLU A 65 -0.64 15.20 9.52
CA GLU A 65 -1.68 14.48 10.25
C GLU A 65 -1.18 14.14 11.65
N THR A 66 -2.02 14.37 12.66
CA THR A 66 -1.69 14.14 14.07
C THR A 66 -2.62 13.13 14.73
N ASP A 67 -3.76 12.81 14.11
CA ASP A 67 -4.68 11.79 14.61
C ASP A 67 -4.05 10.39 14.46
N PRO A 68 -3.77 9.69 15.58
CA PRO A 68 -3.13 8.37 15.55
C PRO A 68 -3.98 7.32 14.83
N GLU A 69 -5.31 7.36 14.94
CA GLU A 69 -6.19 6.41 14.26
C GLU A 69 -6.16 6.62 12.74
N LYS A 70 -6.17 7.88 12.31
CA LYS A 70 -6.09 8.23 10.90
C LYS A 70 -4.72 7.90 10.31
N ILE A 71 -3.62 8.19 11.03
CA ILE A 71 -2.26 7.79 10.63
C ILE A 71 -2.20 6.28 10.47
N GLN A 72 -2.66 5.54 11.47
CA GLN A 72 -2.62 4.08 11.47
C GLN A 72 -3.42 3.51 10.30
N LYS A 73 -4.62 4.04 10.04
CA LYS A 73 -5.43 3.67 8.87
C LYS A 73 -4.71 3.91 7.55
N MET A 74 -4.08 5.08 7.38
CA MET A 74 -3.32 5.40 6.17
C MET A 74 -2.11 4.47 5.98
N LYS A 75 -1.41 4.12 7.07
CA LYS A 75 -0.33 3.12 7.03
C LYS A 75 -0.87 1.76 6.58
N ASP A 76 -1.99 1.32 7.15
CA ASP A 76 -2.60 0.04 6.80
C ASP A 76 -3.09 0.02 5.33
N ASP A 77 -3.64 1.13 4.83
CA ASP A 77 -4.06 1.23 3.43
C ASP A 77 -2.86 1.19 2.46
N ALA A 78 -1.77 1.88 2.79
CA ALA A 78 -0.53 1.81 2.02
C ALA A 78 0.09 0.40 2.04
N ALA A 79 0.09 -0.25 3.22
CA ALA A 79 0.55 -1.62 3.40
C ALA A 79 -0.28 -2.62 2.58
N ARG A 80 -1.61 -2.50 2.59
CA ARG A 80 -2.51 -3.29 1.74
C ARG A 80 -2.17 -3.09 0.27
N GLY A 81 -1.97 -1.85 -0.18
CA GLY A 81 -1.59 -1.54 -1.56
C GLY A 81 -0.29 -2.24 -1.98
N LEU A 82 0.73 -2.20 -1.12
CA LEU A 82 2.00 -2.90 -1.34
C LEU A 82 1.83 -4.42 -1.42
N ILE A 83 1.17 -5.03 -0.43
CA ILE A 83 0.96 -6.48 -0.35
C ILE A 83 0.16 -6.97 -1.55
N ASN A 84 -0.94 -6.29 -1.89
CA ASN A 84 -1.77 -6.65 -3.04
C ASN A 84 -0.96 -6.65 -4.33
N HIS A 85 -0.07 -5.67 -4.51
CA HIS A 85 0.78 -5.64 -5.69
C HIS A 85 1.88 -6.71 -5.66
N ILE A 86 2.42 -7.05 -4.47
CA ILE A 86 3.37 -8.18 -4.31
C ILE A 86 2.72 -9.50 -4.71
N LEU A 87 1.49 -9.75 -4.23
CA LEU A 87 0.73 -10.93 -4.59
C LEU A 87 0.43 -10.95 -6.10
N TYR A 88 -0.07 -9.85 -6.67
CA TYR A 88 -0.33 -9.75 -8.10
C TYR A 88 0.90 -10.07 -8.97
N GLU A 89 2.08 -9.53 -8.63
CA GLU A 89 3.30 -9.85 -9.36
C GLU A 89 3.75 -11.30 -9.13
N SER A 90 3.56 -11.85 -7.93
CA SER A 90 3.86 -13.26 -7.64
C SER A 90 2.97 -14.21 -8.46
N GLU A 91 1.67 -13.92 -8.57
CA GLU A 91 0.73 -14.65 -9.42
C GLU A 91 1.15 -14.57 -10.88
N LYS A 92 1.54 -13.38 -11.34
CA LYS A 92 2.00 -13.16 -12.73
C LYS A 92 3.29 -13.94 -13.05
N MET A 93 4.24 -14.02 -12.11
CA MET A 93 5.51 -14.74 -12.30
C MET A 93 5.34 -16.26 -12.23
N THR A 94 4.48 -16.76 -11.33
CA THR A 94 4.29 -18.20 -11.12
C THR A 94 3.21 -18.81 -12.01
N GLY A 95 2.33 -17.98 -12.59
CA GLY A 95 1.12 -18.42 -13.28
C GLY A 95 0.05 -19.02 -12.36
N ARG A 96 0.34 -19.16 -11.05
CA ARG A 96 -0.58 -19.69 -10.04
C ARG A 96 -1.36 -18.53 -9.44
N LYS A 97 -2.69 -18.56 -9.55
CA LYS A 97 -3.56 -17.66 -8.80
C LYS A 97 -3.55 -18.06 -7.33
N PHE A 98 -3.38 -17.12 -6.41
CA PHE A 98 -3.59 -17.29 -4.97
C PHE A 98 -5.07 -17.16 -4.60
N SER A 99 -5.97 -17.36 -5.55
CA SER A 99 -7.40 -17.52 -5.31
C SER A 99 -7.68 -18.95 -4.82
N SER A 100 -7.85 -19.14 -3.52
CA SER A 100 -8.73 -20.19 -2.98
C SER A 100 -9.88 -19.52 -2.27
#